data_AF-A0AAN7K2T1-F1
#
_entry.id   AF-A0AAN7K2T1-F1
#
_cell.length_a   1.000
_cell.length_b   1.000
_cell.length_c   1.000
_cell.angle_alpha   90.00
_cell.angle_beta   90.00
_cell.angle_gamma   90.00
#
_symmetry.space_group_name_H-M   'P 1'
#
loop_
_entity.id
_entity.type
_entity.pdbx_description
1 polymer ?
#
loop_
_entity_poly.entity_id
_entity_poly.type
_entity_poly.pdbx_seq_one_letter_code
_entity_poly.pdbx_strand_id
1 'polypeptide(L)'
;MELSLTSCRISSKVAGKLSSKIRGGRQRRRRGAATPSNNQSVEVKMRKLQKLIPGGEGLRAELLFSRTANYITQLRLQVHVLQALSKIYGP
;
A
#
# COMPACT_ATOMS: atom_id res chain seq x y z
N MET A 1 -39.14 -40.68 11.92
CA MET A 1 -38.90 -39.38 11.26
C MET A 1 -38.09 -39.67 10.01
N GLU A 2 -38.78 -39.69 8.89
CA GLU A 2 -38.29 -39.87 7.53
C GLU A 2 -37.09 -38.95 7.24
N LEU A 3 -35.93 -39.51 6.90
CA LEU A 3 -34.88 -38.78 6.19
C LEU A 3 -34.79 -39.36 4.77
N SER A 4 -35.84 -39.09 3.99
CA SER A 4 -35.83 -39.29 2.55
C SER A 4 -35.29 -38.02 1.89
N LEU A 5 -34.02 -38.05 1.47
CA LEU A 5 -33.46 -37.06 0.55
C LEU A 5 -32.60 -37.76 -0.51
N THR A 6 -33.33 -38.35 -1.45
CA THR A 6 -33.11 -38.33 -2.90
C THR A 6 -31.67 -38.26 -3.44
N SER A 7 -31.25 -39.43 -3.94
CA SER A 7 -30.29 -39.61 -5.03
C SER A 7 -30.64 -38.73 -6.23
N CYS A 8 -29.74 -37.83 -6.62
CA CYS A 8 -29.84 -37.10 -7.88
C CYS A 8 -28.91 -37.75 -8.92
N ARG A 9 -29.54 -38.40 -9.92
CA ARG A 9 -28.91 -38.96 -11.11
C ARG A 9 -28.31 -37.85 -11.96
N ILE A 10 -27.00 -37.94 -12.21
CA ILE A 10 -26.33 -37.14 -13.23
C ILE A 10 -26.79 -37.67 -14.60
N SER A 11 -27.55 -36.85 -15.33
CA SER A 11 -27.90 -37.13 -16.73
C SER A 11 -27.28 -36.04 -17.60
N SER A 12 -26.18 -36.39 -18.25
CA SER A 12 -25.56 -35.63 -19.32
C SER A 12 -26.33 -35.86 -20.62
N LYS A 13 -26.76 -34.80 -21.31
CA LYS A 13 -26.71 -34.76 -22.77
C LYS A 13 -26.84 -33.35 -23.36
N VAL A 14 -25.96 -33.15 -24.33
CA VAL A 14 -25.65 -31.96 -25.11
C VAL A 14 -26.77 -31.64 -26.08
N ALA A 15 -27.14 -30.36 -26.20
CA ALA A 15 -27.92 -29.84 -27.32
C ALA A 15 -27.29 -28.49 -27.73
N GLY A 16 -26.85 -28.41 -28.98
CA GLY A 16 -26.03 -27.32 -29.47
C GLY A 16 -26.80 -26.08 -29.94
N LYS A 17 -25.98 -25.04 -30.16
CA LYS A 17 -26.05 -24.07 -31.27
C LYS A 17 -27.18 -23.02 -31.18
N LEU A 18 -26.81 -21.75 -30.92
CA LEU A 18 -26.71 -20.69 -31.95
C LEU A 18 -26.55 -19.29 -31.30
N SER A 19 -25.56 -18.58 -31.82
CA SER A 19 -25.57 -17.16 -32.19
C SER A 19 -25.89 -16.05 -31.19
N SER A 20 -24.92 -15.12 -31.13
CA SER A 20 -25.07 -13.66 -31.16
C SER A 20 -24.90 -12.84 -29.87
N LYS A 21 -23.74 -12.15 -29.83
CA LYS A 21 -23.59 -10.73 -29.49
C LYS A 21 -23.95 -10.29 -28.05
N ILE A 22 -23.14 -10.69 -27.07
CA ILE A 22 -23.09 -9.96 -25.80
C ILE A 22 -22.06 -8.84 -25.94
N ARG A 23 -22.56 -7.60 -26.00
CA ARG A 23 -21.75 -6.38 -25.92
C ARG A 23 -20.90 -6.47 -24.66
N GLY A 24 -19.58 -6.55 -24.83
CA GLY A 24 -18.63 -6.45 -23.73
C GLY A 24 -18.88 -5.14 -23.01
N GLY A 25 -19.62 -5.22 -21.91
CA GLY A 25 -19.82 -4.15 -20.96
C GLY A 25 -18.45 -3.80 -20.41
N ARG A 26 -17.78 -2.87 -21.08
CA ARG A 26 -16.61 -2.17 -20.60
C ARG A 26 -17.09 -1.27 -19.47
N GLN A 27 -17.45 -1.91 -18.35
CA GLN A 27 -17.51 -1.32 -17.02
C GLN A 27 -16.06 -0.98 -16.68
N ARG A 28 -15.55 0.03 -17.39
CA ARG A 28 -14.44 0.86 -16.95
C ARG A 28 -14.92 1.38 -15.61
N ARG A 29 -14.54 0.64 -14.58
CA ARG A 29 -14.56 1.05 -13.18
C ARG A 29 -14.09 2.48 -13.22
N ARG A 30 -15.03 3.41 -13.06
CA ARG A 30 -14.74 4.80 -12.77
C ARG A 30 -13.97 4.72 -11.47
N ARG A 31 -12.64 4.60 -11.56
CA ARG A 31 -11.73 5.06 -10.53
C ARG A 31 -11.92 6.56 -10.55
N GLY A 32 -13.04 6.99 -9.96
CA GLY A 32 -13.22 8.38 -9.60
C GLY A 32 -11.98 8.73 -8.82
N ALA A 33 -11.29 9.77 -9.28
CA ALA A 33 -10.28 10.45 -8.51
C ALA A 33 -10.99 10.99 -7.27
N ALA A 34 -11.19 10.12 -6.27
CA ALA A 34 -11.57 10.53 -4.94
C ALA A 34 -10.34 11.28 -4.44
N THR A 35 -10.46 12.60 -4.41
CA THR A 35 -9.52 13.49 -3.74
C THR A 35 -9.29 12.88 -2.35
N PRO A 36 -8.06 12.43 -2.03
CA PRO A 36 -7.82 11.83 -0.73
C PRO A 36 -8.17 12.86 0.33
N SER A 37 -9.11 12.50 1.21
CA SER A 37 -9.42 13.31 2.39
C SER A 37 -8.10 13.66 3.08
N ASN A 38 -7.97 14.89 3.58
CA ASN A 38 -6.73 15.38 4.18
C ASN A 38 -6.17 14.41 5.25
N ASN A 39 -7.05 13.72 5.97
CA ASN A 39 -6.70 12.73 6.98
C ASN A 39 -6.03 11.46 6.38
N GLN A 40 -6.50 10.98 5.23
CA GLN A 40 -5.83 9.87 4.51
C GLN A 40 -4.44 10.30 4.02
N SER A 41 -4.27 11.56 3.63
CA SER A 41 -2.96 12.11 3.25
C SER A 41 -1.98 12.13 4.42
N VAL A 42 -2.44 12.51 5.62
CA VAL A 42 -1.61 12.52 6.84
C VAL A 42 -1.20 11.11 7.24
N GLU A 43 -2.12 10.14 7.23
CA GLU A 43 -1.78 8.75 7.59
C GLU A 43 -0.77 8.14 6.61
N VAL A 44 -0.90 8.42 5.31
CA VAL A 44 0.06 7.98 4.29
C VAL A 44 1.44 8.60 4.54
N LYS A 45 1.50 9.91 4.87
CA LYS A 45 2.75 10.58 5.22
C LYS A 45 3.37 9.98 6.50
N MET A 46 2.54 9.67 7.50
CA MET A 46 2.98 9.06 8.75
C MET A 46 3.60 7.68 8.50
N ARG A 47 2.91 6.82 7.73
CA ARG A 47 3.43 5.49 7.36
C ARG A 47 4.73 5.58 6.56
N LYS A 48 4.85 6.58 5.67
CA LYS A 48 6.10 6.83 4.94
C LYS A 48 7.23 7.22 5.89
N LEU A 49 6.95 8.12 6.84
CA LEU A 49 7.94 8.55 7.82
C LEU A 49 8.40 7.37 8.69
N GLN A 50 7.48 6.55 9.19
CA GLN A 50 7.80 5.34 9.96
C GLN A 50 8.78 4.40 9.25
N LYS A 51 8.63 4.23 7.93
CA LYS A 51 9.54 3.41 7.10
C LYS A 51 10.91 4.04 6.86
N LEU A 52 11.01 5.37 6.86
CA LEU A 52 12.25 6.09 6.62
C LEU A 52 13.13 6.19 7.87
N ILE A 53 12.50 6.26 9.04
CA ILE A 53 13.22 6.43 10.31
C ILE A 53 13.68 5.06 10.83
N PRO A 54 14.98 4.85 11.11
CA PRO A 54 15.47 3.60 11.67
C PRO A 54 14.77 3.28 13.00
N GLY A 55 14.09 2.14 13.07
CA GLY A 55 13.27 1.75 14.23
C GLY A 55 12.02 2.61 14.42
N GLY A 56 11.51 3.24 13.36
CA GLY A 56 10.31 4.07 13.35
C GLY A 56 9.00 3.33 13.16
N GLU A 57 9.05 2.05 12.78
CA GLU A 57 7.86 1.23 12.52
C GLU A 57 6.98 1.09 13.78
N GLY A 58 5.68 1.30 13.62
CA GLY A 58 4.71 1.18 14.71
C GLY A 58 4.78 2.26 15.80
N LEU A 59 5.69 3.24 15.70
CA LEU A 59 5.77 4.33 16.67
C LEU A 59 4.58 5.29 16.56
N ARG A 60 4.10 5.74 17.73
CA ARG A 60 3.15 6.87 17.84
C ARG A 60 3.78 8.16 17.32
N ALA A 61 2.93 9.11 16.93
CA ALA A 61 3.36 10.38 16.34
C ALA A 61 4.38 11.13 17.20
N GLU A 62 4.16 11.24 18.52
CA GLU A 62 5.06 12.02 19.39
C GLU A 62 6.48 11.44 19.42
N LEU A 63 6.57 10.11 19.58
CA LEU A 63 7.84 9.38 19.60
C LEU A 63 8.51 9.37 18.22
N LEU A 64 7.73 9.21 17.16
CA LEU A 64 8.24 9.22 15.79
C LEU A 64 8.86 10.57 15.45
N PHE A 65 8.23 11.69 15.83
CA PHE A 65 8.79 13.02 15.60
C PHE A 65 10.04 13.29 16.42
N SER A 66 10.06 12.90 17.70
CA SER A 66 11.27 13.01 18.53
C SER A 66 12.44 12.21 17.92
N ARG A 67 12.17 10.98 17.46
CA ARG A 67 13.19 10.13 16.83
C ARG A 67 13.63 10.68 15.47
N THR A 68 12.69 11.25 14.71
CA THR A 68 12.97 11.94 13.44
C THR A 68 13.91 13.13 13.67
N ALA A 69 13.66 13.96 14.67
CA ALA A 69 14.49 15.11 15.00
C ALA A 69 15.93 14.70 15.35
N ASN A 70 16.07 13.64 16.16
CA ASN A 70 17.37 13.07 16.49
C ASN A 70 18.08 12.55 15.23
N TYR A 71 17.38 11.78 14.40
CA TYR A 71 17.96 11.20 13.20
C TYR A 71 18.40 12.25 12.17
N ILE A 72 17.61 13.31 11.97
CA ILE A 72 18.01 14.46 11.11
C ILE A 72 19.28 15.10 11.65
N THR A 73 19.36 15.32 12.97
CA THR A 73 20.54 15.93 13.61
C THR A 73 21.78 15.06 13.40
N GLN A 74 21.65 13.75 13.60
CA GLN A 74 22.75 12.80 13.39
C GLN A 74 23.24 12.80 11.93
N LEU A 75 22.33 12.75 10.97
CA LEU A 75 22.68 12.78 9.54
C LEU A 75 23.38 14.09 9.17
N ARG A 76 22.89 15.23 9.66
CA ARG A 76 23.53 16.53 9.44
C ARG A 76 24.95 16.56 10.00
N LEU A 77 25.14 16.06 11.21
CA LEU A 77 26.47 15.97 11.83
C LEU A 77 27.42 15.10 10.99
N GLN A 78 26.97 13.92 10.55
CA GLN A 78 27.76 13.03 9.69
C GLN A 78 28.20 13.73 8.41
N VAL A 79 27.28 14.43 7.74
CA VAL A 79 27.58 15.19 6.53
C VAL A 79 28.56 16.33 6.82
N HIS A 80 28.37 17.09 7.90
CA HIS A 80 29.27 18.18 8.26
C HIS A 80 30.70 17.69 8.55
N VAL A 81 30.85 16.57 9.28
CA VAL A 81 32.16 15.96 9.54
C VAL A 81 32.84 15.57 8.23
N LEU A 82 32.13 14.85 7.35
CA LEU A 82 32.67 14.44 6.06
C LEU A 82 33.05 15.63 5.18
N GLN A 83 32.24 16.69 5.17
CA GLN A 83 32.54 17.93 4.45
C GLN A 83 33.76 18.64 5.03
N ALA A 84 33.92 18.69 6.36
CA ALA A 84 35.08 19.28 6.99
C ALA A 84 36.36 18.52 6.64
N LEU A 85 36.32 17.19 6.72
CA LEU A 85 37.44 16.34 6.31
C LEU A 85 37.75 16.48 4.82
N SER A 86 36.73 16.49 3.97
CA SER A 86 36.92 16.70 2.52
C SER A 86 37.52 18.07 2.18
N LYS A 87 37.31 19.10 3.01
CA LYS A 87 37.97 20.41 2.82
C LYS A 87 39.44 20.39 3.22
N ILE A 88 39.81 19.53 4.19
CA ILE A 88 41.19 19.40 4.66
C ILE A 88 42.00 18.49 3.74
N TYR A 89 41.39 17.42 3.24
CA TYR A 89 42.05 16.35 2.48
C TYR A 89 41.62 16.26 1.01
N GLY A 90 40.74 17.15 0.54
CA GLY A 90 40.37 17.24 -0.86
C GLY A 90 41.55 17.72 -1.71
N PRO A 91 41.72 17.20 -2.95
CA PRO A 91 42.78 17.63 -3.86
C PRO A 91 42.68 19.10 -4.25
#